data_AF-A0A2G1WUH8-F1
#
_entry.id   AF-A0A2G1WUH8-F1
#
_cell.length_a   1.000
_cell.length_b   1.000
_cell.length_c   1.000
_cell.angle_alpha   90.00
_cell.angle_beta   90.00
_cell.angle_gamma   90.00
#
_symmetry.space_group_name_H-M   'P 1'
#
loop_
_entity.id
_entity.type
_entity.pdbx_description
1 polymer ?
#
loop_
_entity_poly.entity_id
_entity_poly.type
_entity_poly.pdbx_seq_one_letter_code
_entity_poly.pdbx_strand_id
1 'polypeptide(L)'
;MSGYRLTTVETVREQGSWAFTAREGDEDREVFLVPCADESDERDDEDPPVRAWINRCTHEDQRLHREAVGAVTRGGSVVCPKHGSAFDACDGGCDNGEAAGTTLRSVDVTVRDGAVFLTDDDLSYLREGLPDEDDDDGAGPSSSSHLTF
;
A
#
# COMPACT_ATOMS: atom_id res chain seq x y z
N MET A 1 18.97 2.66 -15.39
CA MET A 1 18.05 3.39 -14.50
C MET A 1 18.40 3.03 -13.06
N SER A 2 18.82 4.02 -12.27
CA SER A 2 19.12 3.84 -10.84
C SER A 2 17.87 4.22 -10.06
N GLY A 3 17.11 3.24 -9.57
CA GLY A 3 15.96 3.49 -8.71
C GLY A 3 16.38 3.94 -7.31
N TYR A 4 15.44 4.47 -6.53
CA TYR A 4 15.68 4.79 -5.12
C TYR A 4 15.59 3.51 -4.28
N ARG A 5 16.58 3.23 -3.45
CA ARG A 5 16.56 2.03 -2.59
C ARG A 5 15.58 2.23 -1.43
N LEU A 6 14.54 1.40 -1.37
CA LEU A 6 13.49 1.46 -0.34
C LEU A 6 13.88 0.64 0.89
N THR A 7 13.85 -0.69 0.73
CA THR A 7 14.02 -1.68 1.81
C THR A 7 14.54 -3.00 1.24
N THR A 8 14.41 -4.12 1.95
CA THR A 8 14.73 -5.47 1.47
C THR A 8 13.49 -6.34 1.34
N VAL A 9 13.56 -7.36 0.48
CA VAL A 9 12.50 -8.39 0.36
C VAL A 9 12.29 -9.11 1.69
N GLU A 10 13.38 -9.39 2.42
CA GLU A 10 13.32 -10.01 3.75
C GLU A 10 12.50 -9.17 4.72
N THR A 11 12.79 -7.88 4.83
CA THR A 11 12.05 -6.94 5.68
C THR A 11 10.55 -6.92 5.35
N VAL A 12 10.19 -6.88 4.07
CA VAL A 12 8.78 -6.88 3.64
C VAL A 12 8.08 -8.19 4.02
N ARG A 13 8.78 -9.34 3.92
CA ARG A 13 8.25 -10.65 4.32
C ARG A 13 8.10 -10.79 5.82
N GLU A 14 9.10 -10.36 6.58
CA GLU A 14 9.08 -10.42 8.05
C GLU A 14 7.97 -9.54 8.65
N GLN A 15 7.75 -8.36 8.09
CA GLN A 15 6.71 -7.43 8.55
C GLN A 15 5.34 -7.71 7.93
N GLY A 16 5.26 -8.56 6.90
CA GLY A 16 4.05 -8.82 6.10
C GLY A 16 3.65 -7.68 5.15
N SER A 17 4.11 -6.46 5.41
CA SER A 17 4.04 -5.31 4.50
C SER A 17 4.95 -4.19 5.01
N TRP A 18 5.31 -3.24 4.14
CA TRP A 18 6.14 -2.08 4.50
C TRP A 18 5.68 -0.85 3.72
N ALA A 19 5.59 0.33 4.33
CA ALA A 19 5.04 1.51 3.69
C ALA A 19 6.02 2.68 3.60
N PHE A 20 5.77 3.55 2.62
CA PHE A 20 6.49 4.80 2.43
C PHE A 20 5.59 5.86 1.81
N THR A 21 6.05 7.11 1.91
CA THR A 21 5.44 8.25 1.24
C THR A 21 6.34 8.70 0.09
N ALA A 22 5.73 8.94 -1.07
CA ALA A 22 6.38 9.47 -2.27
C ALA A 22 5.63 10.70 -2.80
N ARG A 23 6.29 11.52 -3.61
CA ARG A 23 5.71 12.66 -4.32
C ARG A 23 5.35 12.23 -5.74
N GLU A 24 4.12 12.53 -6.17
CA GLU A 24 3.65 12.45 -7.55
C GLU A 24 3.22 13.85 -8.00
N GLY A 25 3.98 14.48 -8.90
CA GLY A 25 3.75 15.90 -9.21
C GLY A 25 3.81 16.77 -7.95
N ASP A 26 2.68 17.36 -7.56
CA ASP A 26 2.54 18.18 -6.35
C ASP A 26 1.88 17.45 -5.18
N GLU A 27 1.39 16.22 -5.37
CA GLU A 27 0.65 15.44 -4.37
C GLU A 27 1.53 14.40 -3.68
N ASP A 28 1.36 14.23 -2.36
CA ASP A 28 1.95 13.11 -1.64
C ASP A 28 1.09 11.85 -1.82
N ARG A 29 1.75 10.73 -2.10
CA ARG A 29 1.16 9.41 -2.27
C ARG A 29 1.71 8.46 -1.23
N GLU A 30 0.80 7.81 -0.54
CA GLU A 30 1.11 6.70 0.34
C GLU A 30 1.19 5.40 -0.47
N VAL A 31 2.27 4.67 -0.32
CA VAL A 31 2.52 3.42 -1.03
C VAL A 31 2.88 2.34 -0.02
N PHE A 32 2.41 1.11 -0.25
CA PHE A 32 2.85 -0.04 0.53
C PHE A 32 3.39 -1.15 -0.37
N LEU A 33 4.41 -1.82 0.15
CA LEU A 33 4.99 -3.05 -0.35
C LEU A 33 4.33 -4.24 0.35
N VAL A 34 4.02 -5.29 -0.40
CA VAL A 34 3.47 -6.55 0.12
C VAL A 34 4.18 -7.73 -0.54
N PRO A 35 4.48 -8.82 0.20
CA PRO A 35 4.99 -10.03 -0.41
C PRO A 35 4.02 -10.57 -1.44
N CYS A 36 4.53 -10.88 -2.63
CA CYS A 36 3.83 -11.75 -3.57
C CYS A 36 4.28 -13.18 -3.27
N ALA A 37 3.40 -13.99 -2.69
CA ALA A 37 3.62 -15.41 -2.49
C ALA A 37 2.50 -16.14 -3.22
N ASP A 38 2.83 -17.00 -4.19
CA ASP A 38 1.89 -18.10 -4.48
C ASP A 38 2.34 -19.20 -3.55
N GLU A 39 1.37 -19.92 -3.03
CA GLU A 39 1.64 -21.18 -2.35
C GLU A 39 2.05 -22.26 -3.36
N SER A 40 2.00 -21.98 -4.67
CA SER A 40 2.55 -22.84 -5.70
C SER A 40 4.04 -22.53 -5.93
N ASP A 41 4.90 -23.52 -5.66
CA ASP A 41 6.30 -23.62 -6.13
C ASP A 41 6.45 -23.61 -7.68
N GLU A 42 5.46 -23.10 -8.42
CA GLU A 42 5.32 -23.17 -9.88
C GLU A 42 5.31 -21.80 -10.57
N ARG A 43 5.49 -20.67 -9.87
CA ARG A 43 5.70 -19.38 -10.56
C ARG A 43 7.08 -19.39 -11.24
N ASP A 44 7.14 -18.96 -12.49
CA ASP A 44 8.41 -18.61 -13.15
C ASP A 44 9.19 -17.65 -12.25
N ASP A 45 10.51 -17.87 -12.10
CA ASP A 45 11.46 -17.01 -11.36
C ASP A 45 11.50 -15.54 -11.86
N GLU A 46 10.65 -15.18 -12.82
CA GLU A 46 10.53 -13.86 -13.45
C GLU A 46 9.61 -12.90 -12.69
N ASP A 47 8.67 -13.41 -11.87
CA ASP A 47 7.76 -12.55 -11.12
C ASP A 47 8.43 -11.92 -9.88
N PRO A 48 8.31 -10.59 -9.66
CA PRO A 48 8.93 -9.96 -8.51
C PRO A 48 8.40 -10.52 -7.18
N PRO A 49 9.24 -10.82 -6.17
CA PRO A 49 8.79 -11.40 -4.90
C PRO A 49 8.01 -10.42 -4.00
N VAL A 50 7.91 -9.16 -4.41
CA VAL A 50 7.22 -8.05 -3.72
C VAL A 50 6.49 -7.22 -4.77
N ARG A 51 5.27 -6.78 -4.45
CA ARG A 51 4.52 -5.78 -5.23
C ARG A 51 4.36 -4.50 -4.44
N ALA A 52 4.14 -3.40 -5.16
CA ALA A 52 3.90 -2.09 -4.59
C ALA A 52 2.58 -1.50 -5.11
N TRP A 53 1.79 -0.94 -4.19
CA TRP A 53 0.45 -0.43 -4.49
C TRP A 53 0.22 0.91 -3.82
N ILE A 54 -0.54 1.80 -4.47
CA ILE A 54 -1.08 2.99 -3.80
C ILE A 54 -1.97 2.54 -2.64
N ASN A 55 -1.77 3.11 -1.46
CA ASN A 55 -2.41 2.71 -0.21
C ASN A 55 -3.87 3.20 -0.09
N ARG A 56 -4.69 2.97 -1.11
CA ARG A 56 -6.11 3.33 -1.14
C ARG A 56 -6.96 2.23 -1.76
N CYS A 57 -8.01 1.85 -1.05
CA CYS A 57 -9.06 1.00 -1.60
C CYS A 57 -9.71 1.70 -2.81
N THR A 58 -10.03 0.93 -3.84
CA THR A 58 -10.67 1.41 -5.07
C THR A 58 -12.16 1.72 -4.90
N HIS A 59 -12.78 1.26 -3.81
CA HIS A 59 -14.17 1.55 -3.49
C HIS A 59 -14.34 2.94 -2.85
N GLU A 60 -13.56 3.22 -1.81
CA GLU A 60 -13.57 4.48 -1.03
C GLU A 60 -12.14 4.78 -0.58
N ASP A 61 -11.86 6.05 -0.24
CA ASP A 61 -10.53 6.52 0.21
C ASP A 61 -10.13 5.94 1.58
N GLN A 62 -9.91 4.64 1.63
CA GLN A 62 -9.58 3.86 2.81
C GLN A 62 -8.18 3.29 2.68
N ARG A 63 -7.32 3.62 3.65
CA ARG A 63 -6.00 2.99 3.82
C ARG A 63 -6.11 1.48 3.97
N LEU A 64 -5.30 0.73 3.22
CA LEU A 64 -5.18 -0.73 3.29
C LEU A 64 -4.06 -1.14 4.27
N HIS A 65 -2.98 -0.39 4.28
CA HIS A 65 -1.87 -0.44 5.23
C HIS A 65 -2.00 0.70 6.24
N ARG A 66 -1.78 0.41 7.53
CA ARG A 66 -1.70 1.41 8.61
C ARG A 66 -0.42 1.20 9.41
N GLU A 67 0.34 2.25 9.73
CA GLU A 67 1.65 2.19 10.40
C GLU A 67 1.73 1.18 11.55
N ALA A 68 0.76 1.22 12.48
CA ALA A 68 0.78 0.37 13.67
C ALA A 68 0.33 -1.09 13.44
N VAL A 69 -0.27 -1.39 12.28
CA VAL A 69 -0.95 -2.67 12.01
C VAL A 69 -0.33 -3.40 10.80
N GLY A 70 0.23 -2.65 9.85
CA GLY A 70 0.53 -3.13 8.51
C GLY A 70 -0.73 -3.28 7.66
N ALA A 71 -0.55 -3.93 6.49
CA ALA A 71 -1.64 -4.43 5.67
C ALA A 71 -2.13 -5.76 6.23
N VAL A 72 -3.45 -5.92 6.35
CA VAL A 72 -4.03 -7.20 6.75
C VAL A 72 -4.07 -8.12 5.53
N THR A 73 -3.41 -9.26 5.60
CA THR A 73 -3.39 -10.24 4.51
C THR A 73 -4.12 -11.53 4.87
N ARG A 74 -4.75 -12.16 3.89
CA ARG A 74 -5.42 -13.46 4.02
C ARG A 74 -5.37 -14.21 2.70
N GLY A 75 -4.72 -15.37 2.70
CA GLY A 75 -4.68 -16.26 1.52
C GLY A 75 -4.06 -15.60 0.28
N GLY A 76 -2.98 -14.83 0.45
CA GLY A 76 -2.34 -14.11 -0.64
C GLY A 76 -2.99 -12.77 -1.01
N SER A 77 -4.12 -12.40 -0.40
CA SER A 77 -4.80 -11.12 -0.69
C SER A 77 -4.66 -10.10 0.44
N VAL A 78 -4.62 -8.81 0.11
CA VAL A 78 -4.72 -7.67 1.02
C VAL A 78 -6.19 -7.35 1.28
N VAL A 79 -6.61 -7.36 2.54
CA VAL A 79 -7.99 -7.17 2.96
C VAL A 79 -8.21 -5.72 3.40
N CYS A 80 -9.15 -5.03 2.74
CA CYS A 80 -9.61 -3.72 3.15
C CYS A 80 -10.28 -3.80 4.54
N PRO A 81 -9.82 -3.04 5.55
CA PRO A 81 -10.30 -3.18 6.92
C PRO A 81 -11.73 -2.67 7.13
N LYS A 82 -12.29 -1.93 6.18
CA LYS A 82 -13.61 -1.30 6.31
C LYS A 82 -14.74 -2.27 5.96
N HIS A 83 -14.74 -2.81 4.75
CA HIS A 83 -15.83 -3.66 4.24
C HIS A 83 -15.38 -5.06 3.79
N GLY A 84 -14.08 -5.38 3.90
CA GLY A 84 -13.56 -6.73 3.68
C GLY A 84 -13.31 -7.12 2.22
N SER A 85 -13.37 -6.19 1.26
CA SER A 85 -12.85 -6.42 -0.09
C SER A 85 -11.40 -6.88 -0.03
N ALA A 86 -11.03 -7.87 -0.82
CA ALA A 86 -9.73 -8.52 -0.81
C ALA A 86 -9.08 -8.41 -2.20
N PHE A 87 -7.91 -7.80 -2.24
CA PHE A 87 -7.13 -7.57 -3.45
C PHE A 87 -5.99 -8.59 -3.51
N ASP A 88 -5.83 -9.30 -4.62
CA ASP A 88 -4.68 -10.19 -4.80
C ASP A 88 -3.36 -9.42 -4.61
N ALA A 89 -2.41 -9.95 -3.83
CA ALA A 89 -1.17 -9.22 -3.54
C ALA A 89 -0.23 -9.14 -4.75
N CYS A 90 -0.35 -10.06 -5.71
CA CYS A 90 0.50 -10.20 -6.87
C CYS A 90 0.00 -9.42 -8.09
N ASP A 91 -1.31 -9.38 -8.32
CA ASP A 91 -1.90 -8.64 -9.45
C ASP A 91 -2.77 -7.44 -9.05
N GLY A 92 -3.17 -7.33 -7.79
CA GLY A 92 -3.93 -6.20 -7.25
C GLY A 92 -5.43 -6.26 -7.56
N GLY A 93 -5.92 -7.27 -8.27
CA GLY A 93 -7.32 -7.45 -8.63
C GLY A 93 -8.20 -7.84 -7.45
N CYS A 94 -9.46 -7.40 -7.48
CA CYS A 94 -10.46 -7.71 -6.46
C CYS A 94 -11.69 -8.35 -7.09
N ASP A 95 -12.05 -9.55 -6.63
CA ASP A 95 -13.20 -10.31 -7.11
C ASP A 95 -14.37 -10.35 -6.12
N ASN A 96 -14.24 -9.69 -4.96
CA ASN A 96 -15.25 -9.73 -3.90
C ASN A 96 -15.58 -8.36 -3.30
N GLY A 97 -16.64 -8.35 -2.48
CA GLY A 97 -17.04 -7.15 -1.75
C GLY A 97 -17.44 -5.99 -2.66
N GLU A 98 -17.34 -4.77 -2.11
CA GLU A 98 -17.77 -3.55 -2.81
C GLU A 98 -16.75 -3.03 -3.83
N ALA A 99 -15.54 -3.59 -3.82
CA ALA A 99 -14.49 -3.26 -4.78
C ALA A 99 -14.38 -4.29 -5.92
N ALA A 100 -15.31 -5.25 -6.01
CA ALA A 100 -15.26 -6.30 -7.02
C ALA A 100 -15.20 -5.73 -8.45
N GLY A 101 -14.32 -6.31 -9.29
CA GLY A 101 -14.08 -5.87 -10.67
C GLY A 101 -13.14 -4.68 -10.81
N THR A 102 -12.42 -4.31 -9.75
CA THR A 102 -11.40 -3.24 -9.78
C THR A 102 -10.01 -3.79 -9.45
N THR A 103 -8.98 -3.00 -9.73
CA THR A 103 -7.58 -3.36 -9.50
C THR A 103 -6.88 -2.20 -8.78
N LEU A 104 -6.03 -2.52 -7.80
CA LEU A 104 -5.18 -1.53 -7.14
C LEU A 104 -4.25 -0.84 -8.16
N ARG A 105 -3.97 0.43 -7.92
CA ARG A 105 -2.98 1.16 -8.72
C ARG A 105 -1.59 0.68 -8.36
N SER A 106 -0.90 0.07 -9.32
CA SER A 106 0.49 -0.41 -9.19
C SER A 106 1.48 0.74 -9.10
N VAL A 107 2.58 0.48 -8.40
CA VAL A 107 3.79 1.31 -8.38
C VAL A 107 4.97 0.46 -8.87
N ASP A 108 5.75 0.96 -9.82
CA ASP A 108 6.85 0.19 -10.38
C ASP A 108 8.01 0.06 -9.38
N VAL A 109 8.34 -1.19 -9.05
CA VAL A 109 9.49 -1.55 -8.21
C VAL A 109 10.32 -2.66 -8.86
N THR A 110 11.61 -2.67 -8.59
CA THR A 110 12.52 -3.73 -9.03
C THR A 110 13.28 -4.29 -7.83
N VAL A 111 13.51 -5.60 -7.82
CA VAL A 111 14.38 -6.26 -6.84
C VAL A 111 15.76 -6.52 -7.45
N ARG A 112 16.83 -6.13 -6.75
CA ARG A 112 18.23 -6.41 -7.13
C ARG A 112 18.98 -6.86 -5.90
N ASP A 113 19.56 -8.05 -5.93
CA ASP A 113 20.32 -8.62 -4.81
C ASP A 113 19.54 -8.57 -3.47
N GLY A 114 18.23 -8.87 -3.52
CA GLY A 114 17.34 -8.85 -2.35
C GLY A 114 16.90 -7.46 -1.86
N ALA A 115 17.44 -6.37 -2.42
CA ALA A 115 16.99 -5.01 -2.13
C ALA A 115 15.88 -4.58 -3.10
N VAL A 116 14.87 -3.88 -2.57
CA VAL A 116 13.75 -3.32 -3.33
C VAL A 116 14.06 -1.87 -3.70
N PHE A 117 13.86 -1.52 -4.97
CA PHE A 117 14.07 -0.18 -5.51
C PHE A 117 12.77 0.35 -6.11
N LEU A 118 12.43 1.59 -5.78
CA LEU A 118 11.42 2.36 -6.51
C LEU A 118 11.98 2.71 -7.89
N THR A 119 11.29 2.27 -8.94
CA THR A 119 11.66 2.49 -10.34
C THR A 119 10.58 3.20 -11.15
N ASP A 120 9.45 3.50 -10.53
CA ASP A 120 8.38 4.32 -11.10
C ASP A 120 8.87 5.75 -11.37
N ASP A 121 8.87 6.15 -12.63
CA ASP A 121 9.38 7.45 -13.07
C ASP A 121 8.45 8.62 -12.66
N ASP A 122 7.18 8.34 -12.33
CA ASP A 122 6.21 9.34 -11.89
C ASP A 122 6.32 9.65 -10.38
N LEU A 123 7.07 8.82 -9.64
CA LEU A 123 7.19 8.91 -8.18
C LEU A 123 8.60 9.25 -7.71
N SER A 124 8.68 10.20 -6.77
CA SER A 124 9.91 10.53 -6.05
C SER A 124 9.77 10.16 -4.57
N TYR A 125 10.61 9.27 -4.05
CA TYR A 125 10.59 8.90 -2.63
C TYR A 125 10.79 10.11 -1.71
N LEU A 126 10.00 10.18 -0.62
CA LEU A 126 10.13 11.23 0.40
C LEU A 126 10.61 10.69 1.74
N ARG A 127 9.88 9.72 2.31
CA ARG A 127 10.13 9.18 3.65
C ARG A 127 9.58 7.77 3.80
N GLU A 128 10.15 7.04 4.74
CA GLU A 128 9.59 5.78 5.22
C GLU A 128 8.34 6.08 6.04
N GLY A 129 7.40 5.15 5.98
CA GLY A 129 6.12 5.23 6.67
C GLY A 129 5.11 6.19 6.05
N LEU A 130 3.97 6.28 6.71
CA LEU A 130 2.83 7.13 6.37
C LEU A 130 2.84 8.44 7.18
N PRO A 131 2.19 9.52 6.69
CA PRO A 131 1.91 10.68 7.54
C PRO A 131 0.94 10.29 8.67
N ASP A 132 1.10 10.95 9.82
CA ASP A 132 0.24 10.76 10.99
C ASP A 132 -1.23 10.98 10.60
N GLU A 133 -2.14 10.17 11.15
CA GLU A 133 -3.58 10.22 10.83
C GLU A 133 -4.23 11.56 11.25
N ASP A 134 -3.55 12.34 12.10
CA ASP A 134 -3.98 13.66 12.58
C ASP A 134 -3.68 14.83 11.60
N ASP A 135 -2.98 14.58 10.49
CA ASP A 135 -2.62 15.58 9.48
C ASP A 135 -3.60 15.60 8.28
N ASP A 136 -4.71 14.85 8.33
CA ASP A 136 -5.86 15.17 7.49
C ASP A 136 -6.51 16.43 8.07
N ASP A 137 -6.18 17.59 7.49
CA ASP A 137 -6.86 18.88 7.64
C ASP A 137 -8.34 18.79 7.17
N GLY A 138 -9.08 17.82 7.69
CA GLY A 138 -10.51 17.92 7.88
C GLY A 138 -10.74 19.01 8.89
N ALA A 139 -11.19 20.18 8.41
CA ALA A 139 -11.92 21.14 9.21
C ALA A 139 -13.00 20.40 10.02
N GLY A 140 -12.64 19.97 11.23
CA GLY A 140 -13.57 19.34 12.14
C GLY A 140 -14.69 20.34 12.41
N PRO A 141 -15.97 19.90 12.48
CA PRO A 141 -17.02 20.83 12.86
C PRO A 141 -16.67 21.35 14.25
N SER A 142 -16.38 22.65 14.35
CA SER A 142 -16.30 23.34 15.63
C SER A 142 -17.63 23.11 16.31
N SER A 143 -17.66 22.15 17.24
CA SER A 143 -18.82 21.86 18.07
C SER A 143 -18.93 23.01 19.05
N SER A 144 -19.59 24.08 18.61
CA SER A 144 -20.01 25.17 19.48
C SER A 144 -21.17 24.66 20.33
N SER A 145 -20.84 23.98 21.43
CA SER A 145 -21.79 23.68 22.49
C SER A 145 -22.13 24.97 23.24
N HIS A 146 -23.02 25.78 22.67
CA HIS A 146 -23.74 26.80 23.41
C HIS A 146 -24.97 26.17 24.07
N LEU A 147 -24.77 25.64 25.28
CA LEU A 147 -25.87 25.45 26.23
C LEU A 147 -25.61 26.39 27.41
N THR A 148 -26.23 27.57 27.34
CA THR A 148 -26.43 28.43 28.51
C THR A 148 -27.57 27.85 29.35
N PHE A 149 -27.31 27.60 30.63
CA PHE A 149 -28.34 27.45 31.67
C PHE A 149 -28.32 28.70 32.56
#